data_AF-A0A1J7J886-F1
#
_entry.id   AF-A0A1J7J886-F1
#
_cell.length_a   1.000
_cell.length_b   1.000
_cell.length_c   1.000
_cell.angle_alpha   90.00
_cell.angle_beta   90.00
_cell.angle_gamma   90.00
#
_symmetry.space_group_name_H-M   'P 1'
#
loop_
_entity.id
_entity.type
_entity.pdbx_description
1 polymer ?
#
loop_
_entity_poly.entity_id
_entity_poly.type
_entity_poly.pdbx_seq_one_letter_code
_entity_poly.pdbx_strand_id
1 'polypeptide(L)'
;PSTSSVSTSSSSSETSSSPSSGSTLPPQSATATGSTATPSPTGAVGGDPPSQRAIWPSWQVPKSLPNYIPVLASRGFILIATPLYHQLMTHDPVRQLTSPGGASGAALAGSSFGALHIGILSAQIGSAFSAGSFVVDTNYCNTLAAPNDLNPCPPRMSVTPWAIDVVLVCLAIQVIVIVYAMSKWFQKPSGLSADPTTIAGVAAVMGHPEIERQFSAFPGEITQKELKDRIKDQQYKLGVFMTETGLMKYGIMPGEQKEKKSRASFFWNKRSSPSGGSDKVAWLRDWKQNRLYSDLIFATFLLALLGITAAALARVDRPQTVFLATAAASGTGMKVFFAALGIIVSFYWGRLFQDAQTFTAYLPLRSGDARPNPTILLNRHSNPVTAFVPLLKHQHFAAASIAATGLCAELLIVALAGLPYRPGQLRGEFVFCAVMALAIVALMIAQLVLVNLWRRSLPHLPRRPDNIAAVMTYVAGTAMVKDFHGLEELSTSERNKAVRKMRKTYSYRWRKEDDTGRTRWIVDEVPDQEKKAFLDSRGGSRDGV
;
A
#
# COMPACT_ATOMS: atom_id res chain seq x y z
N PRO A 1 55.22 -32.42 23.72
CA PRO A 1 54.71 -33.72 24.24
C PRO A 1 53.34 -34.05 23.60
N SER A 2 53.42 -34.87 22.56
CA SER A 2 52.41 -35.76 21.97
C SER A 2 50.92 -35.54 22.28
N THR A 3 50.17 -35.23 21.21
CA THR A 3 48.90 -35.84 20.77
C THR A 3 48.52 -37.15 21.49
N SER A 4 47.27 -37.45 21.81
CA SER A 4 46.25 -37.89 20.83
C SER A 4 44.90 -38.14 21.54
N SER A 5 43.85 -37.93 20.76
CA SER A 5 42.43 -38.25 20.95
C SER A 5 42.09 -39.75 21.05
N VAL A 6 40.82 -40.01 21.44
CA VAL A 6 39.85 -41.08 20.99
C VAL A 6 39.20 -41.75 22.23
N SER A 7 37.90 -41.51 22.51
CA SER A 7 36.70 -42.33 22.17
C SER A 7 36.82 -43.79 22.68
N THR A 8 35.85 -44.48 23.28
CA THR A 8 34.46 -44.72 22.84
C THR A 8 33.72 -45.58 23.90
N SER A 9 32.41 -45.34 24.07
CA SER A 9 31.27 -46.26 24.29
C SER A 9 31.40 -47.66 24.95
N SER A 10 30.46 -47.96 25.87
CA SER A 10 29.53 -49.12 25.86
C SER A 10 28.70 -49.11 27.17
N SER A 11 27.36 -48.93 27.16
CA SER A 11 26.30 -49.97 27.24
C SER A 11 26.64 -51.12 28.23
N SER A 12 25.82 -51.50 29.22
CA SER A 12 24.41 -51.90 29.17
C SER A 12 23.86 -52.25 30.57
N SER A 13 22.52 -52.34 30.70
CA SER A 13 21.73 -53.32 31.52
C SER A 13 21.92 -53.34 33.05
N GLU A 14 20.97 -53.58 33.96
CA GLU A 14 19.53 -53.86 33.99
C GLU A 14 19.14 -53.94 35.49
N THR A 15 17.90 -53.57 35.81
CA THR A 15 16.98 -54.18 36.81
C THR A 15 17.24 -54.15 38.34
N SER A 16 16.21 -53.64 39.03
CA SER A 16 15.69 -53.99 40.37
C SER A 16 16.55 -53.84 41.63
N SER A 17 16.10 -53.01 42.56
CA SER A 17 15.36 -53.46 43.76
C SER A 17 15.31 -52.34 44.82
N SER A 18 14.10 -52.03 45.30
CA SER A 18 13.89 -51.38 46.59
C SER A 18 13.83 -52.45 47.69
N PRO A 19 14.05 -52.06 48.95
CA PRO A 19 12.97 -52.27 49.90
C PRO A 19 12.73 -51.10 50.87
N SER A 20 11.46 -50.98 51.22
CA SER A 20 10.83 -50.07 52.18
C SER A 20 10.89 -50.57 53.63
N SER A 21 10.78 -49.63 54.57
CA SER A 21 10.22 -49.79 55.93
C SER A 21 9.18 -48.67 56.06
N GLY A 22 7.88 -48.85 56.32
CA GLY A 22 7.18 -49.66 57.34
C GLY A 22 6.65 -48.68 58.40
N SER A 23 5.38 -48.28 58.42
CA SER A 23 4.27 -48.86 59.24
C SER A 23 3.29 -47.68 59.55
N THR A 24 1.97 -47.76 59.76
CA THR A 24 0.94 -48.82 59.87
C THR A 24 -0.47 -48.19 59.80
N LEU A 25 -1.44 -48.97 59.29
CA LEU A 25 -2.92 -48.86 59.27
C LEU A 25 -3.55 -49.18 60.68
N PRO A 26 -4.84 -49.59 60.93
CA PRO A 26 -6.09 -49.84 60.12
C PRO A 26 -7.43 -49.46 60.86
N PRO A 27 -8.65 -50.07 60.68
CA PRO A 27 -9.30 -50.89 59.61
C PRO A 27 -10.71 -50.39 59.15
N GLN A 28 -11.12 -50.55 57.87
CA GLN A 28 -11.94 -51.60 57.20
C GLN A 28 -13.42 -51.80 57.62
N SER A 29 -14.33 -51.86 56.62
CA SER A 29 -15.28 -52.97 56.35
C SER A 29 -16.09 -52.75 55.06
N ALA A 30 -16.21 -53.80 54.24
CA ALA A 30 -17.14 -53.93 53.11
C ALA A 30 -18.02 -55.17 53.35
N THR A 31 -19.28 -55.15 52.91
CA THR A 31 -20.13 -56.36 52.77
C THR A 31 -21.14 -56.16 51.64
N ALA A 32 -21.31 -57.21 50.83
CA ALA A 32 -22.18 -57.30 49.66
C ALA A 32 -23.54 -57.94 50.00
N THR A 33 -24.61 -57.59 49.27
CA THR A 33 -25.73 -58.50 48.93
C THR A 33 -26.58 -57.91 47.80
N GLY A 34 -26.91 -58.71 46.78
CA GLY A 34 -27.84 -58.35 45.70
C GLY A 34 -29.26 -58.87 45.94
N SER A 35 -30.25 -58.32 45.22
CA SER A 35 -31.53 -58.96 44.84
C SER A 35 -32.33 -58.10 43.84
N THR A 36 -32.35 -58.58 42.60
CA THR A 36 -33.34 -58.59 41.50
C THR A 36 -34.74 -57.96 41.68
N ALA A 37 -35.14 -57.12 40.71
CA ALA A 37 -36.51 -57.08 40.11
C ALA A 37 -36.52 -56.38 38.72
N THR A 38 -36.56 -57.21 37.66
CA THR A 38 -37.23 -57.20 36.34
C THR A 38 -37.53 -55.89 35.54
N PRO A 39 -37.51 -55.92 34.16
CA PRO A 39 -37.16 -54.77 33.31
C PRO A 39 -38.24 -54.24 32.34
N SER A 40 -37.84 -53.16 31.61
CA SER A 40 -38.26 -52.70 30.27
C SER A 40 -39.45 -51.71 30.16
N PRO A 41 -39.65 -51.03 29.01
CA PRO A 41 -38.78 -50.02 28.39
C PRO A 41 -39.60 -48.82 27.86
N THR A 42 -39.07 -47.59 27.75
CA THR A 42 -39.41 -46.64 26.65
C THR A 42 -38.73 -45.29 26.85
N GLY A 43 -38.25 -44.71 25.76
CA GLY A 43 -37.80 -43.32 25.72
C GLY A 43 -36.36 -43.14 25.27
N ALA A 44 -35.96 -43.74 24.15
CA ALA A 44 -34.86 -43.21 23.36
C ALA A 44 -35.27 -41.83 22.81
N VAL A 45 -35.10 -40.79 23.63
CA VAL A 45 -35.01 -39.42 23.12
C VAL A 45 -33.58 -39.29 22.62
N GLY A 46 -33.45 -39.27 21.29
CA GLY A 46 -32.22 -38.89 20.62
C GLY A 46 -31.77 -37.54 21.16
N GLY A 47 -30.71 -37.57 21.98
CA GLY A 47 -30.04 -36.37 22.41
C GLY A 47 -29.31 -35.78 21.21
N ASP A 48 -29.92 -34.78 20.59
CA ASP A 48 -29.14 -33.79 19.85
C ASP A 48 -27.99 -33.31 20.76
N PRO A 49 -26.75 -33.20 20.26
CA PRO A 49 -25.67 -32.65 21.06
C PRO A 49 -26.09 -31.25 21.56
N PRO A 50 -25.84 -30.89 22.83
CA PRO A 50 -26.32 -29.65 23.41
C PRO A 50 -25.87 -28.48 22.55
N SER A 51 -26.83 -27.84 21.89
CA SER A 51 -26.55 -26.67 21.06
C SER A 51 -26.11 -25.53 21.98
N GLN A 52 -24.80 -25.32 22.09
CA GLN A 52 -24.22 -24.17 22.79
C GLN A 52 -24.70 -22.89 22.11
N ARG A 53 -25.78 -22.29 22.62
CA ARG A 53 -26.19 -20.93 22.27
C ARG A 53 -25.28 -19.97 23.04
N ALA A 54 -24.64 -19.04 22.33
CA ALA A 54 -23.92 -17.96 22.97
C ALA A 54 -24.92 -17.10 23.78
N ILE A 55 -24.75 -17.05 25.10
CA ILE A 55 -25.54 -16.17 25.96
C ILE A 55 -24.91 -14.78 25.88
N TRP A 56 -25.62 -13.84 25.25
CA TRP A 56 -25.15 -12.47 25.10
C TRP A 56 -25.28 -11.71 26.42
N PRO A 57 -24.20 -11.08 26.91
CA PRO A 57 -24.27 -10.27 28.11
C PRO A 57 -25.11 -8.99 27.87
N SER A 58 -25.89 -8.57 28.86
CA SER A 58 -26.86 -7.45 28.78
C SER A 58 -26.32 -6.09 29.28
N TRP A 59 -25.00 -5.89 29.32
CA TRP A 59 -24.41 -4.66 29.85
C TRP A 59 -24.64 -3.44 28.94
N GLN A 60 -24.66 -2.24 29.54
CA GLN A 60 -24.85 -0.98 28.81
C GLN A 60 -23.68 -0.65 27.86
N VAL A 61 -24.03 -0.09 26.69
CA VAL A 61 -23.17 0.27 25.54
C VAL A 61 -21.88 1.07 25.84
N PRO A 62 -21.79 2.00 26.83
CA PRO A 62 -20.55 2.77 27.03
C PRO A 62 -19.34 1.95 27.51
N LYS A 63 -19.54 0.69 27.93
CA LYS A 63 -18.46 -0.13 28.54
C LYS A 63 -17.54 -0.85 27.55
N SER A 64 -17.87 -0.87 26.25
CA SER A 64 -17.09 -1.60 25.24
C SER A 64 -16.19 -0.76 24.34
N LEU A 65 -16.40 0.56 24.34
CA LEU A 65 -15.59 1.54 23.62
C LEU A 65 -14.07 1.35 23.84
N PRO A 66 -13.57 1.03 25.06
CA PRO A 66 -12.14 0.93 25.29
C PRO A 66 -11.43 -0.18 24.50
N ASN A 67 -12.16 -1.19 24.02
CA ASN A 67 -11.60 -2.28 23.21
C ASN A 67 -11.13 -1.84 21.81
N TYR A 68 -11.68 -0.73 21.31
CA TYR A 68 -11.36 -0.20 19.99
C TYR A 68 -10.30 0.92 20.06
N ILE A 69 -10.02 1.46 21.25
CA ILE A 69 -9.07 2.57 21.44
C ILE A 69 -7.68 2.26 20.85
N PRO A 70 -7.04 1.10 21.08
CA PRO A 70 -5.71 0.84 20.51
C PRO A 70 -5.67 0.84 18.99
N VAL A 71 -6.70 0.26 18.35
CA VAL A 71 -6.79 0.19 16.89
C VAL A 71 -7.05 1.58 16.32
N LEU A 72 -7.99 2.33 16.92
CA LEU A 72 -8.30 3.68 16.50
C LEU A 72 -7.09 4.61 16.66
N ALA A 73 -6.38 4.52 17.77
CA ALA A 73 -5.16 5.30 18.02
C ALA A 73 -4.05 4.93 17.03
N SER A 74 -3.84 3.63 16.75
CA SER A 74 -2.82 3.20 15.80
C SER A 74 -3.14 3.60 14.36
N ARG A 75 -4.41 3.53 13.92
CA ARG A 75 -4.85 4.04 12.61
C ARG A 75 -4.72 5.56 12.52
N GLY A 76 -5.08 6.29 13.57
CA GLY A 76 -4.86 7.73 13.67
C GLY A 76 -3.39 8.09 13.51
N PHE A 77 -2.50 7.37 14.18
CA PHE A 77 -1.05 7.53 14.04
C PHE A 77 -0.57 7.28 12.60
N ILE A 78 -1.02 6.19 11.96
CA ILE A 78 -0.67 5.87 10.56
C ILE A 78 -1.14 6.97 9.61
N LEU A 79 -2.36 7.47 9.77
CA LEU A 79 -2.89 8.55 8.93
C LEU A 79 -2.06 9.83 9.00
N ILE A 80 -1.40 10.10 10.13
CA ILE A 80 -0.50 11.23 10.33
C ILE A 80 0.91 10.92 9.80
N ALA A 81 1.45 9.73 10.06
CA ALA A 81 2.82 9.36 9.72
C ALA A 81 3.04 9.01 8.24
N THR A 82 2.07 8.34 7.59
CA THR A 82 2.17 7.96 6.17
C THR A 82 2.39 9.14 5.22
N PRO A 83 1.68 10.28 5.35
CA PRO A 83 1.96 11.47 4.54
C PRO A 83 3.42 11.93 4.63
N LEU A 84 3.97 11.98 5.84
CA LEU A 84 5.34 12.40 6.11
C LEU A 84 6.35 11.45 5.41
N TYR A 85 6.13 10.14 5.54
CA TYR A 85 6.99 9.15 4.90
C TYR A 85 6.93 9.21 3.38
N HIS A 86 5.74 9.35 2.79
CA HIS A 86 5.62 9.51 1.35
C HIS A 86 6.28 10.79 0.84
N GLN A 87 6.13 11.92 1.53
CA GLN A 87 6.81 13.16 1.18
C GLN A 87 8.34 12.98 1.19
N LEU A 88 8.88 12.36 2.24
CA LEU A 88 10.31 12.06 2.31
C LEU A 88 10.78 11.16 1.16
N MET A 89 10.01 10.11 0.84
CA MET A 89 10.32 9.23 -0.30
C MET A 89 10.28 9.96 -1.64
N THR A 90 9.34 10.88 -1.85
CA THR A 90 9.28 11.67 -3.10
C THR A 90 10.45 12.66 -3.22
N HIS A 91 10.99 13.14 -2.11
CA HIS A 91 12.14 14.04 -2.10
C HIS A 91 13.49 13.32 -2.13
N ASP A 92 13.55 12.02 -1.82
CA ASP A 92 14.81 11.28 -1.74
C ASP A 92 15.59 11.24 -3.08
N PRO A 93 14.96 11.00 -4.25
CA PRO A 93 15.67 11.07 -5.53
C PRO A 93 16.24 12.47 -5.81
N VAL A 94 15.47 13.52 -5.49
CA VAL A 94 15.93 14.92 -5.66
C VAL A 94 17.10 15.23 -4.75
N ARG A 95 17.04 14.75 -3.51
CA ARG A 95 18.14 14.89 -2.57
C ARG A 95 19.40 14.16 -3.06
N GLN A 96 19.27 12.96 -3.62
CA GLN A 96 20.39 12.25 -4.22
C GLN A 96 20.98 13.05 -5.40
N LEU A 97 20.13 13.70 -6.22
CA LEU A 97 20.59 14.56 -7.31
C LEU A 97 21.41 15.76 -6.83
N THR A 98 21.08 16.33 -5.67
CA THR A 98 21.84 17.45 -5.07
C THR A 98 23.12 17.01 -4.36
N SER A 99 23.35 15.71 -4.19
CA SER A 99 24.56 15.22 -3.52
C SER A 99 25.78 15.30 -4.46
N PRO A 100 27.02 15.45 -3.93
CA PRO A 100 28.22 15.58 -4.76
C PRO A 100 28.44 14.44 -5.76
N GLY A 101 27.97 13.23 -5.42
CA GLY A 101 28.06 12.03 -6.26
C GLY A 101 26.87 11.80 -7.21
N GLY A 102 25.87 12.69 -7.21
CA GLY A 102 24.64 12.56 -8.00
C GLY A 102 23.72 11.40 -7.60
N ALA A 103 22.58 11.28 -8.29
CA ALA A 103 21.68 10.14 -8.22
C ALA A 103 21.94 9.16 -9.38
N SER A 104 21.75 7.87 -9.13
CA SER A 104 21.71 6.89 -10.23
C SER A 104 20.42 7.04 -11.03
N GLY A 105 20.45 6.75 -12.33
CA GLY A 105 19.23 6.74 -13.14
C GLY A 105 18.20 5.72 -12.65
N ALA A 106 18.65 4.64 -12.00
CA ALA A 106 17.75 3.68 -11.34
C ALA A 106 16.91 4.34 -10.22
N ALA A 107 17.48 5.28 -9.47
CA ALA A 107 16.75 6.04 -8.44
C ALA A 107 15.73 7.01 -9.04
N LEU A 108 16.02 7.59 -10.22
CA LEU A 108 15.07 8.43 -10.97
C LEU A 108 13.92 7.64 -11.60
N ALA A 109 14.15 6.36 -11.92
CA ALA A 109 13.12 5.42 -12.35
C ALA A 109 12.33 4.79 -11.19
N GLY A 110 12.66 5.09 -9.93
CA GLY A 110 11.91 4.66 -8.75
C GLY A 110 12.77 4.49 -7.50
N SER A 111 12.16 4.68 -6.33
CA SER A 111 12.85 4.53 -5.05
C SER A 111 13.23 3.08 -4.77
N SER A 112 14.47 2.84 -4.37
CA SER A 112 14.89 1.56 -3.79
C SER A 112 14.20 1.32 -2.45
N PHE A 113 13.98 0.05 -2.10
CA PHE A 113 13.52 -0.32 -0.76
C PHE A 113 14.55 0.15 0.28
N GLY A 114 14.10 0.90 1.29
CA GLY A 114 14.99 1.57 2.24
C GLY A 114 14.35 1.79 3.61
N ALA A 115 15.04 2.49 4.50
CA ALA A 115 14.62 2.67 5.91
C ALA A 115 13.19 3.23 6.07
N LEU A 116 12.76 4.14 5.19
CA LEU A 116 11.39 4.68 5.20
C LEU A 116 10.33 3.63 4.87
N HIS A 117 10.63 2.65 4.00
CA HIS A 117 9.72 1.55 3.69
C HIS A 117 9.58 0.62 4.90
N ILE A 118 10.68 0.39 5.62
CA ILE A 118 10.68 -0.37 6.87
C ILE A 118 9.78 0.33 7.91
N GLY A 119 9.85 1.65 8.03
CA GLY A 119 8.99 2.42 8.93
C GLY A 119 7.50 2.33 8.59
N ILE A 120 7.13 2.39 7.31
CA ILE A 120 5.73 2.19 6.89
C ILE A 120 5.27 0.76 7.21
N LEU A 121 6.10 -0.24 6.90
CA LEU A 121 5.79 -1.65 7.16
C LEU A 121 5.63 -1.92 8.66
N SER A 122 6.56 -1.44 9.50
CA SER A 122 6.51 -1.63 10.94
C SER A 122 5.32 -0.94 11.58
N ALA A 123 4.95 0.27 11.13
CA ALA A 123 3.75 0.96 11.60
C ALA A 123 2.48 0.15 11.29
N GLN A 124 2.39 -0.43 10.09
CA GLN A 124 1.24 -1.23 9.67
C GLN A 124 1.15 -2.55 10.44
N ILE A 125 2.28 -3.24 10.65
CA ILE A 125 2.35 -4.43 11.52
C ILE A 125 1.91 -4.07 12.93
N GLY A 126 2.46 -3.00 13.53
CA GLY A 126 2.07 -2.54 14.86
C GLY A 126 0.57 -2.25 14.96
N SER A 127 -0.04 -1.68 13.92
CA SER A 127 -1.49 -1.43 13.89
C SER A 127 -2.33 -2.71 13.85
N ALA A 128 -1.93 -3.73 13.08
CA ALA A 128 -2.62 -5.03 13.12
C ALA A 128 -2.58 -5.65 14.53
N PHE A 129 -1.42 -5.65 15.17
CA PHE A 129 -1.24 -6.24 16.51
C PHE A 129 -1.91 -5.40 17.61
N SER A 130 -2.08 -4.09 17.41
CA SER A 130 -2.85 -3.23 18.32
C SER A 130 -4.30 -3.69 18.46
N ALA A 131 -4.86 -4.36 17.45
CA ALA A 131 -6.17 -4.99 17.56
C ALA A 131 -6.20 -6.08 18.64
N GLY A 132 -5.10 -6.79 18.86
CA GLY A 132 -5.01 -7.84 19.88
C GLY A 132 -4.61 -7.36 21.29
N SER A 133 -4.25 -6.09 21.47
CA SER A 133 -3.63 -5.63 22.72
C SER A 133 -4.55 -5.69 23.94
N PHE A 134 -5.83 -5.33 23.76
CA PHE A 134 -6.84 -5.40 24.83
C PHE A 134 -7.87 -6.49 24.56
N VAL A 135 -8.19 -7.22 25.63
CA VAL A 135 -9.19 -8.28 25.68
C VAL A 135 -10.05 -8.08 26.92
N VAL A 136 -11.36 -8.30 26.77
CA VAL A 136 -12.27 -8.40 27.92
C VAL A 136 -12.20 -9.83 28.42
N ASP A 137 -11.62 -10.00 29.60
CA ASP A 137 -11.48 -11.30 30.26
C ASP A 137 -12.67 -11.52 31.19
N THR A 138 -13.39 -12.61 30.94
CA THR A 138 -14.53 -13.09 31.74
C THR A 138 -14.24 -14.44 32.40
N ASN A 139 -13.00 -14.94 32.34
CA ASN A 139 -12.60 -16.26 32.85
C ASN A 139 -11.59 -16.18 34.01
N TYR A 140 -11.35 -14.98 34.56
CA TYR A 140 -10.35 -14.78 35.60
C TYR A 140 -10.76 -15.31 36.99
N CYS A 141 -12.03 -15.67 37.19
CA CYS A 141 -12.53 -16.16 38.47
C CYS A 141 -12.51 -17.70 38.50
N ASN A 142 -11.93 -18.26 39.56
CA ASN A 142 -11.79 -19.71 39.77
C ASN A 142 -13.10 -20.43 40.15
N THR A 143 -14.26 -19.79 39.97
CA THR A 143 -15.54 -20.44 40.29
C THR A 143 -15.78 -21.55 39.28
N LEU A 144 -16.02 -22.79 39.76
CA LEU A 144 -16.37 -23.95 38.94
C LEU A 144 -17.37 -23.52 37.87
N ALA A 145 -16.86 -23.36 36.65
CA ALA A 145 -17.66 -22.97 35.51
C ALA A 145 -18.79 -23.99 35.41
N ALA A 146 -20.03 -23.53 35.55
CA ALA A 146 -21.13 -24.33 35.07
C ALA A 146 -20.80 -24.68 33.60
N PRO A 147 -20.86 -25.96 33.18
CA PRO A 147 -20.34 -26.40 31.88
C PRO A 147 -20.99 -25.74 30.65
N ASN A 148 -21.98 -24.85 30.88
CA ASN A 148 -22.76 -24.16 29.87
C ASN A 148 -22.65 -22.62 29.93
N ASP A 149 -21.88 -22.04 30.86
CA ASP A 149 -21.76 -20.58 30.96
C ASP A 149 -20.48 -20.08 30.28
N LEU A 150 -20.66 -19.41 29.13
CA LEU A 150 -19.57 -18.90 28.30
C LEU A 150 -18.89 -17.66 28.90
N ASN A 151 -19.51 -17.02 29.90
CA ASN A 151 -19.02 -15.79 30.54
C ASN A 151 -19.19 -15.88 32.08
N PRO A 152 -18.38 -16.70 32.78
CA PRO A 152 -18.59 -17.01 34.19
C PRO A 152 -18.33 -15.82 35.14
N CYS A 153 -17.49 -14.85 34.74
CA CYS A 153 -17.07 -13.73 35.59
C CYS A 153 -17.51 -12.38 35.01
N PRO A 154 -17.66 -11.32 35.84
CA PRO A 154 -17.92 -9.98 35.32
C PRO A 154 -16.75 -9.52 34.43
N PRO A 155 -16.98 -8.65 33.44
CA PRO A 155 -15.94 -8.29 32.47
C PRO A 155 -14.81 -7.47 33.11
N ARG A 156 -13.56 -7.92 32.96
CA ARG A 156 -12.35 -7.18 33.33
C ARG A 156 -11.51 -6.90 32.09
N MET A 157 -10.97 -5.69 31.97
CA MET A 157 -9.99 -5.40 30.92
C MET A 157 -8.65 -6.05 31.27
N SER A 158 -8.18 -6.90 30.36
CA SER A 158 -6.89 -7.55 30.44
C SER A 158 -6.07 -7.22 29.19
N VAL A 159 -4.77 -7.34 29.36
CA VAL A 159 -3.78 -7.06 28.33
C VAL A 159 -3.23 -8.38 27.83
N THR A 160 -3.07 -8.52 26.52
CA THR A 160 -2.34 -9.65 25.94
C THR A 160 -0.84 -9.32 25.87
N PRO A 161 0.04 -9.93 26.69
CA PRO A 161 1.44 -9.50 26.80
C PRO A 161 2.20 -9.56 25.46
N TRP A 162 2.13 -10.69 24.77
CA TRP A 162 2.85 -10.88 23.50
C TRP A 162 2.41 -9.89 22.40
N ALA A 163 1.13 -9.51 22.36
CA ALA A 163 0.63 -8.57 21.35
C ALA A 163 1.12 -7.15 21.65
N ILE A 164 1.19 -6.76 22.94
CA ILE A 164 1.76 -5.48 23.34
C ILE A 164 3.26 -5.43 23.10
N ASP A 165 4.00 -6.51 23.36
CA ASP A 165 5.45 -6.56 23.11
C ASP A 165 5.76 -6.28 21.64
N VAL A 166 4.98 -6.85 20.71
CA VAL A 166 5.12 -6.55 19.27
C VAL A 166 4.83 -5.09 18.96
N VAL A 167 3.78 -4.51 19.55
CA VAL A 167 3.44 -3.08 19.38
C VAL A 167 4.58 -2.19 19.90
N LEU A 168 5.14 -2.50 21.07
CA LEU A 168 6.27 -1.77 21.66
C LEU A 168 7.52 -1.82 20.77
N VAL A 169 7.86 -3.00 20.23
CA VAL A 169 8.97 -3.14 19.28
C VAL A 169 8.72 -2.32 18.00
N CYS A 170 7.51 -2.35 17.46
CA CYS A 170 7.15 -1.55 16.28
C CYS A 170 7.26 -0.04 16.56
N LEU A 171 6.85 0.41 17.75
CA LEU A 171 7.00 1.81 18.18
C LEU A 171 8.47 2.21 18.35
N ALA A 172 9.32 1.33 18.91
CA ALA A 172 10.76 1.58 19.02
C ALA A 172 11.41 1.76 17.63
N ILE A 173 11.09 0.87 16.67
CA ILE A 173 11.52 1.01 15.28
C ILE A 173 11.03 2.33 14.68
N GLN A 174 9.78 2.69 14.94
CA GLN A 174 9.17 3.91 14.43
C GLN A 174 9.87 5.18 14.95
N VAL A 175 10.27 5.20 16.23
CA VAL A 175 11.08 6.31 16.80
C VAL A 175 12.41 6.43 16.06
N ILE A 176 13.12 5.31 15.82
CA ILE A 176 14.40 5.31 15.10
C ILE A 176 14.21 5.83 13.67
N VAL A 177 13.18 5.37 12.96
CA VAL A 177 12.91 5.80 11.58
C VAL A 177 12.51 7.28 11.53
N ILE A 178 11.74 7.78 12.49
CA ILE A 178 11.39 9.21 12.59
C ILE A 178 12.65 10.05 12.86
N VAL A 179 13.53 9.64 13.77
CA VAL A 179 14.80 10.34 14.04
C VAL A 179 15.69 10.35 12.80
N TYR A 180 15.80 9.22 12.10
CA TYR A 180 16.50 9.13 10.82
C TYR A 180 15.89 10.07 9.77
N ALA A 181 14.56 10.03 9.62
CA ALA A 181 13.81 10.89 8.70
C ALA A 181 14.02 12.38 9.02
N MET A 182 14.02 12.75 10.30
CA MET A 182 14.22 14.12 10.76
C MET A 182 15.66 14.60 10.52
N SER A 183 16.66 13.77 10.82
CA SER A 183 18.07 14.02 10.45
C SER A 183 18.22 14.25 8.95
N LYS A 184 17.53 13.44 8.14
CA LYS A 184 17.51 13.60 6.68
C LYS A 184 16.78 14.89 6.27
N TRP A 185 15.66 15.24 6.90
CA TRP A 185 14.94 16.48 6.60
C TRP A 185 15.76 17.74 6.88
N PHE A 186 16.60 17.76 7.93
CA PHE A 186 17.47 18.90 8.23
C PHE A 186 18.67 19.02 7.28
N GLN A 187 19.11 17.92 6.66
CA GLN A 187 20.18 17.91 5.67
C GLN A 187 19.70 18.32 4.26
N LYS A 188 18.60 19.07 4.12
CA LYS A 188 18.07 19.50 2.82
C LYS A 188 18.96 20.57 2.19
N PRO A 189 19.63 20.30 1.06
CA PRO A 189 20.28 21.36 0.30
C PRO A 189 19.21 22.23 -0.37
N SER A 190 19.31 23.54 -0.16
CA SER A 190 18.34 24.58 -0.48
C SER A 190 18.24 24.96 -1.97
N GLY A 191 18.64 24.07 -2.88
CA GLY A 191 18.81 24.42 -4.30
C GLY A 191 17.56 24.27 -5.18
N LEU A 192 16.56 23.47 -4.77
CA LEU A 192 15.38 23.19 -5.60
C LEU A 192 14.10 23.68 -4.91
N SER A 193 13.60 24.85 -5.34
CA SER A 193 12.37 25.46 -4.82
C SER A 193 11.10 24.90 -5.50
N ALA A 194 11.30 24.17 -6.61
CA ALA A 194 10.27 23.54 -7.43
C ALA A 194 9.87 22.15 -6.91
N ASP A 195 8.58 21.93 -6.64
CA ASP A 195 8.02 20.60 -6.32
C ASP A 195 8.23 19.63 -7.52
N PRO A 196 9.04 18.57 -7.37
CA PRO A 196 9.38 17.62 -8.44
C PRO A 196 8.23 16.64 -8.76
N THR A 197 7.13 16.69 -8.00
CA THR A 197 5.99 15.77 -8.19
C THR A 197 5.05 16.20 -9.32
N THR A 198 5.20 17.42 -9.80
CA THR A 198 4.38 18.03 -10.87
C THR A 198 5.06 17.90 -12.24
N ILE A 199 4.26 17.78 -13.31
CA ILE A 199 4.80 17.75 -14.69
C ILE A 199 5.57 19.05 -14.98
N ALA A 200 5.04 20.19 -14.52
CA ALA A 200 5.70 21.48 -14.67
C ALA A 200 7.01 21.58 -13.88
N GLY A 201 7.09 20.97 -12.70
CA GLY A 201 8.32 20.92 -11.93
C GLY A 201 9.42 20.12 -12.61
N VAL A 202 9.07 18.95 -13.18
CA VAL A 202 10.02 18.16 -13.97
C VAL A 202 10.44 18.90 -15.24
N ALA A 203 9.51 19.56 -15.93
CA ALA A 203 9.82 20.33 -17.13
C ALA A 203 10.71 21.55 -16.87
N ALA A 204 10.54 22.24 -15.73
CA ALA A 204 11.37 23.40 -15.37
C ALA A 204 12.84 23.02 -15.12
N VAL A 205 13.09 21.88 -14.50
CA VAL A 205 14.45 21.39 -14.19
C VAL A 205 15.09 20.61 -15.34
N MET A 206 14.30 20.26 -16.37
CA MET A 206 14.77 19.69 -17.62
C MET A 206 15.22 20.82 -18.55
N GLY A 207 16.30 20.64 -19.32
CA GLY A 207 16.85 21.74 -20.12
C GLY A 207 18.25 21.50 -20.65
N HIS A 208 18.99 20.55 -20.06
CA HIS A 208 20.35 20.26 -20.48
C HIS A 208 20.31 19.57 -21.86
N PRO A 209 21.03 20.06 -22.88
CA PRO A 209 20.90 19.58 -24.26
C PRO A 209 21.20 18.08 -24.39
N GLU A 210 22.22 17.58 -23.68
CA GLU A 210 22.54 16.15 -23.70
C GLU A 210 21.43 15.29 -23.07
N ILE A 211 20.79 15.76 -22.00
CA ILE A 211 19.72 15.03 -21.31
C ILE A 211 18.46 15.06 -22.17
N GLU A 212 18.13 16.20 -22.76
CA GLU A 212 17.00 16.29 -23.68
C GLU A 212 17.18 15.37 -24.89
N ARG A 213 18.35 15.41 -25.52
CA ARG A 213 18.70 14.54 -26.66
C ARG A 213 18.62 13.07 -26.29
N GLN A 214 19.09 12.72 -25.09
CA GLN A 214 19.05 11.34 -24.62
C GLN A 214 17.61 10.88 -24.37
N PHE A 215 16.82 11.69 -23.68
CA PHE A 215 15.44 11.33 -23.32
C PHE A 215 14.48 11.41 -24.52
N SER A 216 14.76 12.26 -25.50
CA SER A 216 14.05 12.32 -26.78
C SER A 216 14.38 11.13 -27.68
N ALA A 217 15.63 10.64 -27.64
CA ALA A 217 16.06 9.50 -28.44
C ALA A 217 15.40 8.16 -28.05
N PHE A 218 14.75 8.07 -26.89
CA PHE A 218 14.04 6.86 -26.49
C PHE A 218 12.83 6.58 -27.40
N PRO A 219 12.60 5.32 -27.81
CA PRO A 219 11.42 4.96 -28.59
C PRO A 219 10.12 5.37 -27.89
N GLY A 220 9.07 5.71 -28.66
CA GLY A 220 7.77 6.09 -28.10
C GLY A 220 7.17 5.03 -27.17
N GLU A 221 7.29 3.76 -27.55
CA GLU A 221 6.67 2.58 -26.90
C GLU A 221 7.59 1.81 -25.92
N ILE A 222 8.71 2.40 -25.48
CA ILE A 222 9.59 1.76 -24.49
C ILE A 222 8.87 1.57 -23.15
N THR A 223 9.04 0.40 -22.53
CA THR A 223 8.39 0.06 -21.24
C THR A 223 9.15 0.64 -20.04
N GLN A 224 8.51 0.69 -18.86
CA GLN A 224 9.16 1.15 -17.62
C GLN A 224 10.41 0.35 -17.23
N LYS A 225 10.36 -0.98 -17.38
CA LYS A 225 11.49 -1.86 -17.08
C LYS A 225 12.66 -1.55 -18.02
N GLU A 226 12.37 -1.45 -19.32
CA GLU A 226 13.38 -1.14 -20.33
C GLU A 226 13.95 0.27 -20.16
N LEU A 227 13.14 1.26 -19.80
CA LEU A 227 13.61 2.60 -19.46
C LEU A 227 14.59 2.54 -18.28
N LYS A 228 14.22 1.86 -17.20
CA LYS A 228 15.08 1.68 -16.02
C LYS A 228 16.39 1.00 -16.41
N ASP A 229 16.35 -0.04 -17.23
CA ASP A 229 17.54 -0.78 -17.66
C ASP A 229 18.48 0.06 -18.53
N ARG A 230 17.95 0.99 -19.34
CA ARG A 230 18.77 1.89 -20.17
C ARG A 230 19.42 3.03 -19.40
N ILE A 231 18.81 3.49 -18.29
CA ILE A 231 19.35 4.60 -17.49
C ILE A 231 20.09 4.14 -16.23
N LYS A 232 20.09 2.84 -15.90
CA LYS A 232 20.63 2.30 -14.65
C LYS A 232 22.12 2.65 -14.42
N ASP A 233 22.90 2.68 -15.50
CA ASP A 233 24.36 2.85 -15.46
C ASP A 233 24.78 4.33 -15.51
N GLN A 234 23.81 5.23 -15.62
CA GLN A 234 24.07 6.67 -15.72
C GLN A 234 23.85 7.34 -14.38
N GLN A 235 24.66 8.35 -14.13
CA GLN A 235 24.52 9.23 -12.98
C GLN A 235 24.03 10.59 -13.45
N TYR A 236 23.16 11.18 -12.67
CA TYR A 236 22.56 12.49 -12.90
C TYR A 236 22.82 13.34 -11.67
N LYS A 237 23.10 14.63 -11.83
CA LYS A 237 23.26 15.57 -10.73
C LYS A 237 22.48 16.86 -11.02
N LEU A 238 22.12 17.60 -10.00
CA LEU A 238 21.60 18.96 -10.15
C LEU A 238 22.78 19.94 -10.16
N GLY A 239 22.78 20.86 -11.11
CA GLY A 239 23.81 21.87 -11.23
C GLY A 239 23.43 22.98 -12.21
N VAL A 240 24.28 24.01 -12.26
CA VAL A 240 24.13 25.10 -13.24
C VAL A 240 24.85 24.69 -14.52
N PHE A 241 24.16 24.81 -15.65
CA PHE A 241 24.73 24.58 -16.97
C PHE A 241 24.34 25.72 -17.92
N MET A 242 25.12 25.90 -18.99
CA MET A 242 24.81 26.87 -20.02
C MET A 242 23.95 26.21 -21.10
N THR A 243 22.82 26.83 -21.41
CA THR A 243 21.93 26.39 -22.50
C THR A 243 22.51 26.82 -23.85
N GLU A 244 22.05 26.23 -24.97
CA GLU A 244 22.41 26.64 -26.34
C GLU A 244 22.20 28.13 -26.61
N THR A 245 21.27 28.77 -25.89
CA THR A 245 20.98 30.21 -25.95
C THR A 245 21.96 31.08 -25.14
N GLY A 246 23.00 30.50 -24.53
CA GLY A 246 23.97 31.21 -23.67
C GLY A 246 23.46 31.56 -22.27
N LEU A 247 22.25 31.12 -21.90
CA LEU A 247 21.66 31.38 -20.59
C LEU A 247 22.10 30.32 -19.57
N MET A 248 22.55 30.77 -18.40
CA MET A 248 22.82 29.90 -17.25
C MET A 248 21.50 29.39 -16.68
N LYS A 249 21.36 28.06 -16.59
CA LYS A 249 20.16 27.37 -16.14
C LYS A 249 20.52 26.41 -15.02
N TYR A 250 19.68 26.35 -13.98
CA TYR A 250 19.80 25.34 -12.93
C TYR A 250 18.91 24.13 -13.26
N GLY A 251 19.47 22.93 -13.27
CA GLY A 251 18.67 21.75 -13.60
C GLY A 251 19.46 20.45 -13.60
N ILE A 252 18.83 19.41 -14.12
CA ILE A 252 19.42 18.06 -14.17
C ILE A 252 20.47 18.01 -15.28
N MET A 253 21.69 17.66 -14.91
CA MET A 253 22.84 17.50 -15.80
C MET A 253 23.47 16.11 -15.62
N PRO A 254 24.22 15.59 -16.60
CA PRO A 254 24.92 14.33 -16.43
C PRO A 254 25.94 14.43 -15.27
N GLY A 255 25.96 13.41 -14.42
CA GLY A 255 26.98 13.23 -13.39
C GLY A 255 28.27 12.66 -13.97
N GLU A 256 29.35 12.67 -13.18
CA GLU A 256 30.59 11.99 -13.56
C GLU A 256 30.29 10.51 -13.81
N GLN A 257 30.52 10.05 -15.04
CA GLN A 257 30.44 8.63 -15.34
C GLN A 257 31.54 7.94 -14.56
N LYS A 258 31.20 6.92 -13.76
CA LYS A 258 32.23 6.00 -13.26
C LYS A 258 32.89 5.37 -14.50
N GLU A 259 34.09 5.82 -14.83
CA GLU A 259 34.90 5.20 -15.86
C GLU A 259 34.93 3.70 -15.58
N LYS A 260 34.52 2.92 -16.57
CA LYS A 260 34.78 1.49 -16.55
C LYS A 260 36.28 1.33 -16.38
N LYS A 261 36.74 0.79 -15.24
CA LYS A 261 38.01 0.07 -15.23
C LYS A 261 37.83 -1.08 -16.20
N SER A 262 38.26 -0.85 -17.44
CA SER A 262 38.46 -1.85 -18.47
C SER A 262 39.46 -2.86 -17.94
N ARG A 263 38.95 -3.90 -17.27
CA ARG A 263 39.70 -5.12 -17.01
C ARG A 263 38.90 -6.25 -17.63
N ALA A 264 39.36 -6.63 -18.82
CA ALA A 264 38.97 -7.79 -19.62
C ALA A 264 37.58 -7.76 -20.29
N SER A 265 37.44 -6.97 -21.36
CA SER A 265 36.50 -7.27 -22.46
C SER A 265 37.26 -7.56 -23.76
N PHE A 266 38.13 -8.56 -23.75
CA PHE A 266 38.77 -9.11 -24.95
C PHE A 266 38.03 -10.35 -25.50
N PHE A 267 36.90 -10.76 -24.91
CA PHE A 267 36.21 -12.02 -25.23
C PHE A 267 34.72 -11.91 -25.60
N TRP A 268 34.21 -10.73 -25.94
CA TRP A 268 32.84 -10.62 -26.45
C TRP A 268 32.78 -9.65 -27.63
N ASN A 269 33.29 -10.10 -28.77
CA ASN A 269 32.82 -9.61 -30.06
C ASN A 269 32.30 -10.80 -30.87
N LYS A 270 31.13 -10.59 -31.47
CA LYS A 270 30.44 -11.48 -32.42
C LYS A 270 29.54 -12.56 -31.81
N ARG A 271 28.35 -12.11 -31.37
CA ARG A 271 27.08 -12.78 -31.72
C ARG A 271 25.97 -11.74 -31.78
N SER A 272 25.54 -11.43 -33.00
CA SER A 272 24.16 -11.02 -33.27
C SER A 272 23.25 -12.02 -32.56
N SER A 273 22.58 -11.58 -31.50
CA SER A 273 21.59 -12.41 -30.82
C SER A 273 20.33 -12.42 -31.68
N PRO A 274 19.90 -13.58 -32.20
CA PRO A 274 18.62 -13.69 -32.87
C PRO A 274 17.53 -13.51 -31.83
N SER A 275 16.54 -12.68 -32.16
CA SER A 275 15.22 -12.71 -31.56
C SER A 275 14.67 -14.14 -31.63
N GLY A 276 14.63 -14.84 -30.51
CA GLY A 276 14.06 -16.18 -30.43
C GLY A 276 14.36 -16.84 -29.10
N GLY A 277 13.43 -16.77 -28.16
CA GLY A 277 13.51 -17.55 -26.92
C GLY A 277 13.17 -16.80 -25.63
N SER A 278 12.00 -16.16 -25.52
CA SER A 278 11.30 -15.99 -24.23
C SER A 278 9.81 -15.60 -24.39
N ASP A 279 9.11 -16.23 -25.33
CA ASP A 279 7.67 -15.95 -25.55
C ASP A 279 6.76 -16.45 -24.43
N LYS A 280 7.26 -17.19 -23.44
CA LYS A 280 6.44 -17.69 -22.33
C LYS A 280 6.06 -16.62 -21.29
N VAL A 281 6.58 -15.39 -21.40
CA VAL A 281 6.24 -14.31 -20.45
C VAL A 281 5.99 -12.95 -21.12
N ALA A 282 5.46 -12.95 -22.34
CA ALA A 282 4.98 -11.71 -22.97
C ALA A 282 3.81 -11.07 -22.19
N TRP A 283 3.02 -11.86 -21.47
CA TRP A 283 1.84 -11.42 -20.71
C TRP A 283 2.14 -10.61 -19.43
N LEU A 284 3.37 -10.64 -18.91
CA LEU A 284 3.81 -9.80 -17.76
C LEU A 284 4.51 -8.50 -18.20
N ARG A 285 4.53 -8.20 -19.50
CA ARG A 285 5.23 -7.03 -20.05
C ARG A 285 4.35 -5.77 -20.05
N ASP A 286 3.05 -5.93 -20.28
CA ASP A 286 2.11 -4.82 -20.32
C ASP A 286 1.59 -4.47 -18.93
N TRP A 287 1.97 -3.29 -18.45
CA TRP A 287 1.54 -2.78 -17.13
C TRP A 287 0.01 -2.71 -17.01
N LYS A 288 -0.70 -2.50 -18.12
CA LYS A 288 -2.18 -2.52 -18.18
C LYS A 288 -2.75 -3.90 -17.88
N GLN A 289 -2.15 -4.96 -18.43
CA GLN A 289 -2.62 -6.33 -18.23
C GLN A 289 -2.31 -6.80 -16.81
N ASN A 290 -1.10 -6.54 -16.31
CA ASN A 290 -0.74 -6.82 -14.92
C ASN A 290 -1.65 -6.11 -13.91
N ARG A 291 -2.09 -4.88 -14.26
CA ARG A 291 -3.06 -4.11 -13.46
C ARG A 291 -4.44 -4.76 -13.47
N LEU A 292 -4.94 -5.22 -14.62
CA LEU A 292 -6.21 -5.95 -14.70
C LEU A 292 -6.17 -7.24 -13.86
N TYR A 293 -5.08 -8.01 -13.93
CA TYR A 293 -4.91 -9.20 -13.08
C TYR A 293 -4.89 -8.85 -11.59
N SER A 294 -4.19 -7.78 -11.21
CA SER A 294 -4.17 -7.31 -9.82
C SER A 294 -5.57 -6.92 -9.34
N ASP A 295 -6.36 -6.26 -10.18
CA ASP A 295 -7.76 -5.90 -9.88
C ASP A 295 -8.66 -7.13 -9.76
N LEU A 296 -8.50 -8.13 -10.63
CA LEU A 296 -9.30 -9.37 -10.58
C LEU A 296 -9.00 -10.17 -9.30
N ILE A 297 -7.72 -10.32 -8.93
CA ILE A 297 -7.31 -10.98 -7.69
C ILE A 297 -7.86 -10.21 -6.47
N PHE A 298 -7.84 -8.88 -6.54
CA PHE A 298 -8.40 -8.07 -5.47
C PHE A 298 -9.93 -8.17 -5.40
N ALA A 299 -10.62 -8.24 -6.53
CA ALA A 299 -12.07 -8.43 -6.60
C ALA A 299 -12.48 -9.78 -5.99
N THR A 300 -11.77 -10.86 -6.31
CA THR A 300 -12.04 -12.18 -5.72
C THR A 300 -11.78 -12.18 -4.21
N PHE A 301 -10.73 -11.49 -3.77
CA PHE A 301 -10.45 -11.29 -2.35
C PHE A 301 -11.57 -10.50 -1.62
N LEU A 302 -12.07 -9.41 -2.21
CA LEU A 302 -13.20 -8.66 -1.66
C LEU A 302 -14.49 -9.49 -1.63
N LEU A 303 -14.76 -10.31 -2.65
CA LEU A 303 -15.91 -11.21 -2.68
C LEU A 303 -15.81 -12.29 -1.58
N ALA A 304 -14.61 -12.81 -1.31
CA ALA A 304 -14.38 -13.72 -0.20
C ALA A 304 -14.65 -13.03 1.16
N LEU A 305 -14.15 -11.80 1.35
CA LEU A 305 -14.45 -11.00 2.54
C LEU A 305 -15.95 -10.68 2.67
N LEU A 306 -16.64 -10.39 1.56
CA LEU A 306 -18.08 -10.17 1.53
C LEU A 306 -18.83 -11.44 1.96
N GLY A 307 -18.43 -12.61 1.43
CA GLY A 307 -19.01 -13.89 1.81
C GLY A 307 -18.82 -14.20 3.30
N ILE A 308 -17.61 -13.96 3.84
CA ILE A 308 -17.31 -14.17 5.27
C ILE A 308 -18.14 -13.22 6.15
N THR A 309 -18.21 -11.93 5.80
CA THR A 309 -18.99 -10.93 6.56
C THR A 309 -20.50 -11.20 6.50
N ALA A 310 -21.02 -11.60 5.34
CA ALA A 310 -22.41 -12.02 5.18
C ALA A 310 -22.71 -13.30 5.98
N ALA A 311 -21.80 -14.29 5.99
CA ALA A 311 -21.95 -15.49 6.79
C ALA A 311 -21.93 -15.18 8.30
N ALA A 312 -21.07 -14.25 8.75
CA ALA A 312 -21.04 -13.78 10.12
C ALA A 312 -22.35 -13.10 10.54
N LEU A 313 -22.97 -12.32 9.65
CA LEU A 313 -24.25 -11.66 9.90
C LEU A 313 -25.44 -12.64 9.83
N ALA A 314 -25.41 -13.62 8.94
CA ALA A 314 -26.47 -14.65 8.84
C ALA A 314 -26.46 -15.60 10.05
N ARG A 315 -25.28 -15.83 10.66
CA ARG A 315 -25.09 -16.72 11.82
C ARG A 315 -24.79 -15.96 13.10
N VAL A 316 -25.44 -14.81 13.30
CA VAL A 316 -25.28 -13.99 14.52
C VAL A 316 -25.51 -14.81 15.79
N ASP A 317 -26.47 -15.73 15.81
CA ASP A 317 -26.77 -16.52 17.02
C ASP A 317 -25.78 -17.69 17.27
N ARG A 318 -24.92 -18.02 16.30
CA ARG A 318 -23.90 -19.09 16.39
C ARG A 318 -22.57 -18.67 15.76
N PRO A 319 -21.91 -17.62 16.28
CA PRO A 319 -20.74 -17.04 15.64
C PRO A 319 -19.52 -17.98 15.64
N GLN A 320 -19.48 -18.95 16.57
CA GLN A 320 -18.43 -19.98 16.65
C GLN A 320 -18.41 -20.95 15.47
N THR A 321 -19.49 -21.01 14.69
CA THR A 321 -19.54 -21.85 13.48
C THR A 321 -18.82 -21.20 12.29
N VAL A 322 -18.61 -19.89 12.34
CA VAL A 322 -17.92 -19.12 11.28
C VAL A 322 -16.45 -18.96 11.61
N PHE A 323 -16.13 -18.74 12.90
CA PHE A 323 -14.76 -18.63 13.39
C PHE A 323 -14.45 -19.89 14.20
N LEU A 324 -13.66 -20.81 13.62
CA LEU A 324 -13.36 -22.15 14.16
C LEU A 324 -13.14 -22.16 15.68
N ALA A 325 -13.68 -23.16 16.39
CA ALA A 325 -13.58 -23.30 17.84
C ALA A 325 -12.12 -23.40 18.39
N THR A 326 -11.12 -23.76 17.56
CA THR A 326 -9.70 -23.66 17.94
C THR A 326 -9.20 -22.21 18.10
N ALA A 327 -9.95 -21.22 17.58
CA ALA A 327 -9.78 -19.81 17.87
C ALA A 327 -10.38 -19.37 19.22
N ALA A 328 -11.12 -20.25 19.91
CA ALA A 328 -11.67 -19.95 21.23
C ALA A 328 -10.61 -19.98 22.35
N ALA A 329 -9.44 -20.59 22.12
CA ALA A 329 -8.34 -20.61 23.10
C ALA A 329 -7.68 -19.23 23.27
N SER A 330 -7.67 -18.38 22.25
CA SER A 330 -7.37 -16.95 22.38
C SER A 330 -7.94 -16.17 21.19
N GLY A 331 -9.16 -15.64 21.31
CA GLY A 331 -9.81 -14.86 20.25
C GLY A 331 -8.98 -13.67 19.72
N THR A 332 -7.92 -13.30 20.44
CA THR A 332 -6.89 -12.32 20.07
C THR A 332 -6.23 -12.58 18.71
N GLY A 333 -5.81 -13.81 18.40
CA GLY A 333 -5.10 -14.11 17.15
C GLY A 333 -5.94 -13.81 15.91
N MET A 334 -7.23 -14.17 15.97
CA MET A 334 -8.18 -13.88 14.89
C MET A 334 -8.41 -12.37 14.71
N LYS A 335 -8.35 -11.55 15.78
CA LYS A 335 -8.43 -10.08 15.64
C LYS A 335 -7.30 -9.55 14.78
N VAL A 336 -6.06 -9.96 15.09
CA VAL A 336 -4.91 -9.43 14.35
C VAL A 336 -4.91 -9.96 12.92
N PHE A 337 -5.38 -11.19 12.69
CA PHE A 337 -5.57 -11.72 11.34
C PHE A 337 -6.57 -10.89 10.52
N PHE A 338 -7.78 -10.65 11.05
CA PHE A 338 -8.79 -9.84 10.35
C PHE A 338 -8.37 -8.37 10.19
N ALA A 339 -7.66 -7.80 11.16
CA ALA A 339 -7.06 -6.48 11.03
C ALA A 339 -6.01 -6.45 9.91
N ALA A 340 -5.15 -7.48 9.81
CA ALA A 340 -4.17 -7.61 8.74
C ALA A 340 -4.82 -7.75 7.36
N LEU A 341 -5.92 -8.50 7.24
CA LEU A 341 -6.71 -8.55 5.99
C LEU A 341 -7.21 -7.15 5.59
N GLY A 342 -7.73 -6.37 6.55
CA GLY A 342 -8.13 -4.98 6.31
C GLY A 342 -6.96 -4.08 5.88
N ILE A 343 -5.76 -4.29 6.42
CA ILE A 343 -4.56 -3.54 6.02
C ILE A 343 -4.17 -3.83 4.57
N ILE A 344 -4.26 -5.10 4.15
CA ILE A 344 -4.04 -5.48 2.74
C ILE A 344 -5.02 -4.74 1.83
N VAL A 345 -6.29 -4.64 2.24
CA VAL A 345 -7.31 -3.86 1.53
C VAL A 345 -6.92 -2.38 1.46
N SER A 346 -6.53 -1.76 2.57
CA SER A 346 -6.10 -0.35 2.62
C SER A 346 -4.88 -0.10 1.72
N PHE A 347 -3.87 -0.98 1.71
CA PHE A 347 -2.71 -0.82 0.82
C PHE A 347 -3.08 -0.81 -0.65
N TYR A 348 -3.97 -1.70 -1.07
CA TYR A 348 -4.42 -1.75 -2.45
C TYR A 348 -5.18 -0.46 -2.83
N TRP A 349 -6.08 0.03 -1.98
CA TRP A 349 -6.77 1.31 -2.20
C TRP A 349 -5.82 2.50 -2.19
N GLY A 350 -4.80 2.51 -1.33
CA GLY A 350 -3.74 3.54 -1.33
C GLY A 350 -2.98 3.58 -2.65
N ARG A 351 -2.63 2.41 -3.20
CA ARG A 351 -2.02 2.29 -4.53
C ARG A 351 -2.96 2.79 -5.63
N LEU A 352 -4.23 2.37 -5.62
CA LEU A 352 -5.23 2.82 -6.59
C LEU A 352 -5.45 4.33 -6.56
N PHE A 353 -5.42 4.92 -5.37
CA PHE A 353 -5.55 6.36 -5.18
C PHE A 353 -4.36 7.12 -5.79
N GLN A 354 -3.13 6.67 -5.55
CA GLN A 354 -1.93 7.25 -6.18
C GLN A 354 -1.96 7.12 -7.70
N ASP A 355 -2.40 5.97 -8.23
CA ASP A 355 -2.64 5.80 -9.67
C ASP A 355 -3.65 6.83 -10.17
N ALA A 356 -4.79 6.97 -9.49
CA ALA A 356 -5.86 7.84 -9.91
C ALA A 356 -5.41 9.30 -9.99
N GLN A 357 -4.70 9.80 -8.98
CA GLN A 357 -4.12 11.15 -9.01
C GLN A 357 -3.16 11.35 -10.17
N THR A 358 -2.29 10.36 -10.42
CA THR A 358 -1.30 10.41 -11.49
C THR A 358 -1.99 10.52 -12.85
N PHE A 359 -3.03 9.72 -13.11
CA PHE A 359 -3.73 9.70 -14.39
C PHE A 359 -4.75 10.83 -14.57
N THR A 360 -5.24 11.41 -13.47
CA THR A 360 -6.23 12.50 -13.52
C THR A 360 -5.72 13.69 -14.31
N ALA A 361 -4.42 14.04 -14.18
CA ALA A 361 -3.81 15.13 -14.94
C ALA A 361 -3.79 14.88 -16.47
N TYR A 362 -3.74 13.62 -16.91
CA TYR A 362 -3.62 13.25 -18.32
C TYR A 362 -4.97 13.19 -19.06
N LEU A 363 -6.08 13.05 -18.34
CA LEU A 363 -7.42 12.99 -18.95
C LEU A 363 -7.77 14.29 -19.69
N PRO A 364 -7.64 15.49 -19.08
CA PRO A 364 -7.85 16.74 -19.80
C PRO A 364 -6.78 16.99 -20.87
N LEU A 365 -5.52 16.57 -20.65
CA LEU A 365 -4.43 16.73 -21.63
C LEU A 365 -4.71 16.01 -22.95
N ARG A 366 -5.45 14.90 -22.94
CA ARG A 366 -5.89 14.21 -24.16
C ARG A 366 -6.79 15.08 -25.04
N SER A 367 -7.57 15.98 -24.44
CA SER A 367 -8.60 16.74 -25.14
C SER A 367 -8.08 17.95 -25.94
N GLY A 368 -6.79 18.28 -25.83
CA GLY A 368 -6.15 19.33 -26.64
C GLY A 368 -6.32 20.76 -26.14
N ASP A 369 -7.09 21.01 -25.07
CA ASP A 369 -7.28 22.37 -24.52
C ASP A 369 -7.15 22.37 -22.97
N ALA A 370 -6.11 21.71 -22.47
CA ALA A 370 -5.92 21.61 -21.03
C ALA A 370 -5.26 22.87 -20.46
N ARG A 371 -5.96 23.50 -19.52
CA ARG A 371 -5.42 24.61 -18.72
C ARG A 371 -4.35 24.10 -17.73
N PRO A 372 -3.37 24.94 -17.34
CA PRO A 372 -2.26 24.50 -16.50
C PRO A 372 -2.66 24.01 -15.10
N ASN A 373 -3.67 24.65 -14.48
CA ASN A 373 -4.07 24.41 -13.08
C ASN A 373 -4.52 22.97 -12.79
N PRO A 374 -5.52 22.41 -13.50
CA PRO A 374 -6.00 21.04 -13.24
C PRO A 374 -5.12 19.94 -13.89
N THR A 375 -3.99 20.29 -14.52
CA THR A 375 -3.17 19.32 -15.27
C THR A 375 -1.70 19.36 -14.83
N ILE A 376 -0.87 20.17 -15.50
CA ILE A 376 0.59 20.17 -15.32
C ILE A 376 1.04 20.74 -13.97
N LEU A 377 0.21 21.57 -13.34
CA LEU A 377 0.43 22.15 -12.00
C LEU A 377 -0.25 21.35 -10.88
N LEU A 378 -0.88 20.20 -11.19
CA LEU A 378 -1.60 19.41 -10.20
C LEU A 378 -0.60 18.75 -9.23
N ASN A 379 -0.58 19.23 -7.99
CA ASN A 379 0.21 18.62 -6.93
C ASN A 379 -0.40 17.26 -6.51
N ARG A 380 0.46 16.27 -6.31
CA ARG A 380 0.04 14.95 -5.81
C ARG A 380 -0.08 15.00 -4.30
N HIS A 381 -1.19 14.51 -3.76
CA HIS A 381 -1.39 14.44 -2.32
C HIS A 381 -1.10 13.03 -1.82
N SER A 382 -0.30 12.92 -0.75
CA SER A 382 0.15 11.63 -0.22
C SER A 382 -0.93 10.84 0.54
N ASN A 383 -2.01 11.50 1.00
CA ASN A 383 -3.07 10.86 1.79
C ASN A 383 -4.46 11.21 1.23
N PRO A 384 -5.38 10.22 1.12
CA PRO A 384 -6.80 10.46 0.84
C PRO A 384 -7.47 11.56 1.67
N VAL A 385 -7.14 11.68 2.96
CA VAL A 385 -7.75 12.68 3.88
C VAL A 385 -7.51 14.10 3.37
N THR A 386 -6.25 14.43 3.04
CA THR A 386 -5.88 15.78 2.62
C THR A 386 -6.26 16.07 1.17
N ALA A 387 -6.43 15.02 0.36
CA ALA A 387 -6.75 15.13 -1.04
C ALA A 387 -8.25 15.23 -1.33
N PHE A 388 -9.10 14.67 -0.47
CA PHE A 388 -10.53 14.55 -0.74
C PHE A 388 -11.17 15.91 -1.03
N VAL A 389 -10.98 16.89 -0.15
CA VAL A 389 -11.59 18.23 -0.29
C VAL A 389 -11.05 18.99 -1.52
N PRO A 390 -9.71 19.09 -1.74
CA PRO A 390 -9.18 19.71 -2.96
C PRO A 390 -9.66 19.04 -4.26
N LEU A 391 -9.63 17.70 -4.33
CA LEU A 391 -10.03 16.96 -5.53
C LEU A 391 -11.51 17.16 -5.87
N LEU A 392 -12.37 17.20 -4.84
CA LEU A 392 -13.78 17.47 -5.01
C LEU A 392 -14.02 18.90 -5.50
N LYS A 393 -13.30 19.88 -4.94
CA LYS A 393 -13.37 21.29 -5.36
C LYS A 393 -12.93 21.50 -6.82
N HIS A 394 -11.95 20.73 -7.29
CA HIS A 394 -11.45 20.79 -8.66
C HIS A 394 -12.22 19.88 -9.65
N GLN A 395 -13.38 19.33 -9.25
CA GLN A 395 -14.26 18.49 -10.08
C GLN A 395 -13.62 17.20 -10.61
N HIS A 396 -12.62 16.68 -9.91
CA HIS A 396 -12.01 15.38 -10.22
C HIS A 396 -12.74 14.26 -9.47
N PHE A 397 -14.01 14.04 -9.81
CA PHE A 397 -14.92 13.14 -9.09
C PHE A 397 -14.41 11.70 -8.96
N ALA A 398 -13.79 11.15 -10.01
CA ALA A 398 -13.25 9.78 -9.97
C ALA A 398 -12.10 9.62 -8.97
N ALA A 399 -11.20 10.60 -8.88
CA ALA A 399 -10.11 10.57 -7.90
C ALA A 399 -10.64 10.83 -6.48
N ALA A 400 -11.62 11.72 -6.32
CA ALA A 400 -12.27 11.99 -5.05
C ALA A 400 -13.05 10.79 -4.51
N SER A 401 -13.77 10.05 -5.35
CA SER A 401 -14.49 8.84 -4.94
C SER A 401 -13.53 7.74 -4.48
N ILE A 402 -12.42 7.53 -5.19
CA ILE A 402 -11.37 6.58 -4.77
C ILE A 402 -10.73 7.00 -3.46
N ALA A 403 -10.53 8.31 -3.23
CA ALA A 403 -10.05 8.83 -1.96
C ALA A 403 -11.03 8.52 -0.81
N ALA A 404 -12.32 8.76 -1.02
CA ALA A 404 -13.36 8.42 -0.05
C ALA A 404 -13.38 6.92 0.28
N THR A 405 -13.27 6.05 -0.74
CA THR A 405 -13.18 4.60 -0.53
C THR A 405 -11.90 4.19 0.22
N GLY A 406 -10.79 4.89 -0.01
CA GLY A 406 -9.57 4.74 0.79
C GLY A 406 -9.80 5.05 2.27
N LEU A 407 -10.57 6.11 2.60
CA LEU A 407 -10.97 6.41 3.98
C LEU A 407 -11.91 5.34 4.55
N CYS A 408 -12.83 4.81 3.75
CA CYS A 408 -13.66 3.69 4.15
C CYS A 408 -12.82 2.43 4.44
N ALA A 409 -11.70 2.21 3.74
CA ALA A 409 -10.79 1.10 4.01
C ALA A 409 -10.13 1.19 5.39
N GLU A 410 -9.85 2.40 5.87
CA GLU A 410 -9.35 2.63 7.22
C GLU A 410 -10.38 2.25 8.28
N LEU A 411 -11.65 2.60 8.04
CA LEU A 411 -12.77 2.20 8.89
C LEU A 411 -13.03 0.68 8.82
N LEU A 412 -12.83 0.07 7.65
CA LEU A 412 -12.97 -1.37 7.45
C LEU A 412 -12.00 -2.16 8.34
N ILE A 413 -10.77 -1.69 8.55
CA ILE A 413 -9.80 -2.36 9.45
C ILE A 413 -10.37 -2.49 10.86
N VAL A 414 -10.97 -1.41 11.38
CA VAL A 414 -11.58 -1.38 12.71
C VAL A 414 -12.80 -2.31 12.76
N ALA A 415 -13.65 -2.28 11.73
CA ALA A 415 -14.84 -3.14 11.64
C ALA A 415 -14.47 -4.63 11.56
N LEU A 416 -13.49 -4.99 10.72
CA LEU A 416 -13.01 -6.38 10.58
C LEU A 416 -12.36 -6.89 11.86
N ALA A 417 -11.59 -6.05 12.57
CA ALA A 417 -11.02 -6.40 13.87
C ALA A 417 -12.09 -6.65 14.96
N GLY A 418 -13.32 -6.15 14.76
CA GLY A 418 -14.48 -6.36 15.63
C GLY A 418 -15.27 -7.63 15.35
N LEU A 419 -15.06 -8.29 14.21
CA LEU A 419 -15.84 -9.47 13.78
C LEU A 419 -15.58 -10.76 14.57
N PRO A 420 -14.32 -11.13 14.91
CA PRO A 420 -14.10 -12.38 15.61
C PRO A 420 -14.76 -12.37 16.99
N TYR A 421 -15.63 -13.37 17.24
CA TYR A 421 -16.39 -13.52 18.49
C TYR A 421 -15.48 -13.67 19.71
N ARG A 422 -15.92 -13.11 20.85
CA ARG A 422 -15.20 -13.18 22.12
C ARG A 422 -16.13 -13.33 23.31
N PRO A 423 -15.61 -13.90 24.42
CA PRO A 423 -16.23 -13.74 25.72
C PRO A 423 -16.36 -12.24 26.07
N GLY A 424 -17.51 -11.85 26.63
CA GLY A 424 -17.79 -10.46 27.02
C GLY A 424 -18.15 -9.46 25.90
N GLN A 425 -18.21 -9.87 24.63
CA GLN A 425 -18.63 -8.98 23.52
C GLN A 425 -20.16 -8.81 23.49
N LEU A 426 -20.65 -7.57 23.31
CA LEU A 426 -22.08 -7.31 23.20
C LEU A 426 -22.60 -7.69 21.79
N ARG A 427 -23.84 -8.19 21.73
CA ARG A 427 -24.52 -8.51 20.46
C ARG A 427 -24.58 -7.31 19.53
N GLY A 428 -24.90 -6.13 20.08
CA GLY A 428 -25.02 -4.89 19.33
C GLY A 428 -23.71 -4.48 18.65
N GLU A 429 -22.57 -4.66 19.32
CA GLU A 429 -21.24 -4.38 18.74
C GLU A 429 -20.91 -5.32 17.59
N PHE A 430 -21.14 -6.61 17.79
CA PHE A 430 -20.89 -7.61 16.75
C PHE A 430 -21.73 -7.31 15.49
N VAL A 431 -23.02 -7.05 15.66
CA VAL A 431 -23.93 -6.70 14.56
C VAL A 431 -23.52 -5.39 13.90
N PHE A 432 -23.18 -4.36 14.67
CA PHE A 432 -22.72 -3.07 14.14
C PHE A 432 -21.44 -3.23 13.30
N CYS A 433 -20.42 -3.91 13.82
CA CYS A 433 -19.18 -4.18 13.09
C CYS A 433 -19.42 -5.02 11.84
N ALA A 434 -20.31 -6.03 11.90
CA ALA A 434 -20.64 -6.88 10.77
C ALA A 434 -21.39 -6.13 9.66
N VAL A 435 -22.40 -5.34 10.01
CA VAL A 435 -23.16 -4.51 9.05
C VAL A 435 -22.26 -3.45 8.43
N MET A 436 -21.42 -2.77 9.23
CA MET A 436 -20.46 -1.79 8.74
C MET A 436 -19.43 -2.41 7.80
N ALA A 437 -18.85 -3.56 8.14
CA ALA A 437 -17.91 -4.27 7.28
C ALA A 437 -18.57 -4.70 5.97
N LEU A 438 -19.78 -5.28 6.03
CA LEU A 438 -20.55 -5.70 4.86
C LEU A 438 -20.83 -4.51 3.92
N ALA A 439 -21.31 -3.39 4.47
CA ALA A 439 -21.63 -2.19 3.71
C ALA A 439 -20.38 -1.59 3.02
N ILE A 440 -19.27 -1.50 3.75
CA ILE A 440 -18.01 -0.98 3.20
C ILE A 440 -17.45 -1.90 2.11
N VAL A 441 -17.44 -3.22 2.31
CA VAL A 441 -16.95 -4.17 1.31
C VAL A 441 -17.83 -4.15 0.05
N ALA A 442 -19.15 -4.07 0.20
CA ALA A 442 -20.06 -3.93 -0.93
C ALA A 442 -19.81 -2.63 -1.72
N LEU A 443 -19.61 -1.51 -1.02
CA LEU A 443 -19.23 -0.23 -1.61
C LEU A 443 -17.90 -0.34 -2.37
N MET A 444 -16.89 -1.02 -1.80
CA MET A 444 -15.59 -1.23 -2.44
C MET A 444 -15.69 -2.04 -3.73
N ILE A 445 -16.53 -3.07 -3.78
CA ILE A 445 -16.77 -3.85 -5.01
C ILE A 445 -17.41 -2.96 -6.08
N ALA A 446 -18.45 -2.19 -5.73
CA ALA A 446 -19.08 -1.25 -6.65
C ALA A 446 -18.08 -0.20 -7.16
N GLN A 447 -17.24 0.34 -6.27
CA GLN A 447 -16.20 1.30 -6.63
C GLN A 447 -15.16 0.68 -7.58
N LEU A 448 -14.79 -0.59 -7.40
CA LEU A 448 -13.85 -1.26 -8.29
C LEU A 448 -14.40 -1.36 -9.73
N VAL A 449 -15.71 -1.65 -9.88
CA VAL A 449 -16.39 -1.62 -11.18
C VAL A 449 -16.35 -0.20 -11.77
N LEU A 450 -16.68 0.82 -10.99
CA LEU A 450 -16.64 2.22 -11.44
C LEU A 450 -15.23 2.64 -11.88
N VAL A 451 -14.19 2.25 -11.12
CA VAL A 451 -12.79 2.50 -11.48
C VAL A 451 -12.43 1.80 -12.78
N ASN A 452 -12.88 0.56 -12.99
CA ASN A 452 -12.64 -0.16 -14.24
C ASN A 452 -13.30 0.53 -15.44
N LEU A 453 -14.53 1.03 -15.29
CA LEU A 453 -15.23 1.81 -16.31
C LEU A 453 -14.50 3.14 -16.60
N TRP A 454 -14.11 3.87 -15.56
CA TRP A 454 -13.34 5.11 -15.70
C TRP A 454 -12.01 4.89 -16.43
N ARG A 455 -11.31 3.77 -16.13
CA ARG A 455 -10.04 3.43 -16.77
C ARG A 455 -10.14 3.20 -18.27
N ARG A 456 -11.30 2.76 -18.78
CA ARG A 456 -11.51 2.65 -20.24
C ARG A 456 -11.41 4.00 -20.95
N SER A 457 -11.61 5.10 -20.23
CA SER A 457 -11.48 6.45 -20.76
C SER A 457 -10.02 6.97 -20.77
N LEU A 458 -9.08 6.27 -20.13
CA LEU A 458 -7.69 6.71 -20.01
C LEU A 458 -6.98 6.72 -21.36
N PRO A 459 -6.13 7.74 -21.62
CA PRO A 459 -5.30 7.78 -22.82
C PRO A 459 -4.31 6.61 -22.86
N HIS A 460 -3.88 6.25 -24.06
CA HIS A 460 -2.80 5.29 -24.22
C HIS A 460 -1.49 5.90 -23.70
N LEU A 461 -0.98 5.34 -22.60
CA LEU A 461 0.30 5.68 -22.01
C LEU A 461 1.21 4.45 -22.08
N PRO A 462 2.30 4.48 -22.87
CA PRO A 462 3.25 3.36 -22.96
C PRO A 462 3.95 3.11 -21.63
N ARG A 463 4.15 4.18 -20.84
CA ARG A 463 4.83 4.18 -19.55
C ARG A 463 3.91 4.79 -18.49
N ARG A 464 4.00 4.28 -17.26
CA ARG A 464 3.30 4.89 -16.14
C ARG A 464 4.03 6.19 -15.72
N PRO A 465 3.41 7.37 -15.66
CA PRO A 465 4.12 8.60 -15.29
C PRO A 465 4.22 8.77 -13.76
N ASP A 466 4.63 7.72 -13.05
CA ASP A 466 4.76 7.70 -11.59
C ASP A 466 6.13 8.17 -11.10
N ASN A 467 7.18 8.09 -11.93
CA ASN A 467 8.55 8.50 -11.62
C ASN A 467 9.02 9.69 -12.47
N ILE A 468 10.08 10.38 -12.02
CA ILE A 468 10.64 11.57 -12.69
C ILE A 468 11.15 11.20 -14.09
N ALA A 469 11.82 10.04 -14.23
CA ALA A 469 12.35 9.57 -15.50
C ALA A 469 11.29 9.39 -16.58
N ALA A 470 10.12 8.83 -16.26
CA ALA A 470 9.05 8.68 -17.23
C ALA A 470 8.41 10.01 -17.61
N VAL A 471 8.21 10.91 -16.64
CA VAL A 471 7.74 12.27 -16.95
C VAL A 471 8.74 12.99 -17.87
N MET A 472 10.05 12.88 -17.62
CA MET A 472 11.10 13.41 -18.49
C MET A 472 10.97 12.90 -19.93
N THR A 473 10.65 11.62 -20.15
CA THR A 473 10.46 11.09 -21.52
C THR A 473 9.28 11.71 -22.26
N TYR A 474 8.28 12.20 -21.54
CA TYR A 474 7.12 12.88 -22.13
C TYR A 474 7.36 14.37 -22.39
N VAL A 475 8.27 15.02 -21.67
CA VAL A 475 8.53 16.47 -21.80
C VAL A 475 9.84 16.81 -22.52
N ALA A 476 10.77 15.86 -22.69
CA ALA A 476 12.05 16.10 -23.34
C ALA A 476 11.91 16.71 -24.74
N GLY A 477 12.66 17.77 -25.07
CA GLY A 477 12.69 18.37 -26.42
C GLY A 477 11.37 19.03 -26.86
N THR A 478 10.53 19.45 -25.91
CA THR A 478 9.24 20.11 -26.18
C THR A 478 9.35 21.64 -26.07
N ALA A 479 8.41 22.37 -26.65
CA ALA A 479 8.35 23.84 -26.49
C ALA A 479 8.02 24.21 -25.03
N MET A 480 7.25 23.36 -24.34
CA MET A 480 6.97 23.50 -22.91
C MET A 480 8.24 23.60 -22.04
N VAL A 481 9.28 22.83 -22.33
CA VAL A 481 10.54 22.91 -21.57
C VAL A 481 11.22 24.26 -21.79
N LYS A 482 11.20 24.77 -23.03
CA LYS A 482 11.76 26.08 -23.40
C LYS A 482 11.03 27.23 -22.73
N ASP A 483 9.70 27.15 -22.64
CA ASP A 483 8.87 28.16 -21.97
C ASP A 483 9.16 28.29 -20.47
N PHE A 484 9.61 27.20 -19.84
CA PHE A 484 9.82 27.14 -18.40
C PHE A 484 11.22 27.54 -17.99
N HIS A 485 11.99 28.16 -18.88
CA HIS A 485 13.30 28.71 -18.57
C HIS A 485 13.19 29.85 -17.55
N GLY A 486 14.05 29.83 -16.53
CA GLY A 486 14.05 30.81 -15.44
C GLY A 486 12.99 30.55 -14.37
N LEU A 487 12.27 29.42 -14.43
CA LEU A 487 11.26 29.03 -13.45
C LEU A 487 11.76 27.99 -12.43
N GLU A 488 12.97 27.47 -12.61
CA GLU A 488 13.61 26.42 -11.81
C GLU A 488 13.93 26.83 -10.36
N GLU A 489 14.36 28.07 -10.16
CA GLU A 489 14.75 28.61 -8.85
C GLU A 489 13.57 29.26 -8.09
N LEU A 490 12.47 29.54 -8.80
CA LEU A 490 11.28 30.16 -8.22
C LEU A 490 10.56 29.22 -7.25
N SER A 491 9.97 29.79 -6.20
CA SER A 491 9.10 29.04 -5.31
C SER A 491 7.93 28.41 -6.06
N THR A 492 7.44 27.28 -5.56
CA THR A 492 6.31 26.57 -6.18
C THR A 492 5.09 27.49 -6.40
N SER A 493 4.85 28.45 -5.50
CA SER A 493 3.77 29.44 -5.66
C SER A 493 4.04 30.44 -6.80
N GLU A 494 5.25 31.00 -6.85
CA GLU A 494 5.67 31.97 -7.86
C GLU A 494 5.75 31.34 -9.25
N ARG A 495 6.34 30.15 -9.36
CA ARG A 495 6.35 29.33 -10.57
C ARG A 495 4.93 29.08 -11.07
N ASN A 496 4.05 28.61 -10.19
CA ASN A 496 2.66 28.35 -10.58
C ASN A 496 1.95 29.63 -11.03
N LYS A 497 2.26 30.79 -10.43
CA LYS A 497 1.76 32.10 -10.86
C LYS A 497 2.33 32.52 -12.22
N ALA A 498 3.62 32.28 -12.48
CA ALA A 498 4.28 32.57 -13.75
C ALA A 498 3.67 31.72 -14.89
N VAL A 499 3.55 30.40 -14.69
CA VAL A 499 2.91 29.49 -15.67
C VAL A 499 1.45 29.89 -15.94
N ARG A 500 0.71 30.33 -14.92
CA ARG A 500 -0.66 30.86 -15.12
C ARG A 500 -0.69 32.13 -15.96
N LYS A 501 0.30 33.03 -15.80
CA LYS A 501 0.39 34.28 -16.56
C LYS A 501 0.67 34.04 -18.05
N MET A 502 1.34 32.94 -18.40
CA MET A 502 1.60 32.59 -19.80
C MET A 502 0.33 32.31 -20.60
N ARG A 503 -0.80 31.96 -19.94
CA ARG A 503 -2.11 31.66 -20.57
C ARG A 503 -2.06 30.58 -21.68
N LYS A 504 -1.01 29.77 -21.69
CA LYS A 504 -0.82 28.66 -22.62
C LYS A 504 -1.68 27.46 -22.26
N THR A 505 -1.97 26.65 -23.28
CA THR A 505 -2.71 25.38 -23.13
C THR A 505 -1.85 24.22 -23.59
N TYR A 506 -1.97 23.10 -22.89
CA TYR A 506 -1.11 21.95 -23.08
C TYR A 506 -1.92 20.74 -23.56
N SER A 507 -1.27 19.84 -24.28
CA SER A 507 -1.88 18.59 -24.73
C SER A 507 -0.92 17.41 -24.63
N TYR A 508 -1.49 16.22 -24.49
CA TYR A 508 -0.78 14.96 -24.62
C TYR A 508 -1.07 14.36 -26.00
N ARG A 509 -0.06 14.31 -26.87
CA ARG A 509 -0.23 13.93 -28.29
C ARG A 509 0.99 13.22 -28.87
N TRP A 510 0.80 12.64 -30.05
CA TRP A 510 1.90 12.18 -30.88
C TRP A 510 2.59 13.37 -31.55
N ARG A 511 3.92 13.41 -31.48
CA ARG A 511 4.74 14.30 -32.30
C ARG A 511 5.73 13.45 -33.10
N LYS A 512 5.86 13.78 -34.38
CA LYS A 512 6.97 13.33 -35.22
C LYS A 512 8.14 14.27 -34.94
N GLU A 513 9.27 13.70 -34.56
CA GLU A 513 10.49 14.46 -34.37
C GLU A 513 11.11 14.74 -35.74
N ASP A 514 11.39 16.02 -36.01
CA ASP A 514 11.75 16.51 -37.35
C ASP A 514 13.06 15.90 -37.87
N ASP A 515 14.03 15.65 -36.98
CA ASP A 515 15.36 15.15 -37.35
C ASP A 515 15.46 13.63 -37.54
N THR A 516 14.63 12.85 -36.84
CA THR A 516 14.75 11.38 -36.82
C THR A 516 13.56 10.66 -37.44
N GLY A 517 12.49 11.38 -37.78
CA GLY A 517 11.22 10.82 -38.26
C GLY A 517 10.50 9.93 -37.24
N ARG A 518 10.99 9.86 -36.00
CA ARG A 518 10.42 9.00 -34.95
C ARG A 518 9.17 9.65 -34.36
N THR A 519 8.14 8.83 -34.15
CA THR A 519 6.93 9.25 -33.44
C THR A 519 7.05 8.91 -31.96
N ARG A 520 6.79 9.89 -31.09
CA ARG A 520 6.67 9.66 -29.65
C ARG A 520 5.51 10.43 -29.05
N TRP A 521 5.02 9.92 -27.93
CA TRP A 521 4.06 10.61 -27.08
C TRP A 521 4.76 11.70 -26.28
N ILE A 522 4.23 12.91 -26.34
CA ILE A 522 4.76 14.05 -25.60
C ILE A 522 3.65 14.86 -24.93
N VAL A 523 4.02 15.60 -23.89
CA VAL A 523 3.21 16.68 -23.33
C VAL A 523 3.84 17.99 -23.78
N ASP A 524 3.12 18.77 -24.58
CA ASP A 524 3.62 20.01 -25.16
C ASP A 524 2.53 21.09 -25.20
N GLU A 525 2.94 22.33 -25.43
CA GLU A 525 2.05 23.44 -25.75
C GLU A 525 1.25 23.15 -27.03
N VAL A 526 0.00 23.60 -27.05
CA VAL A 526 -0.85 23.62 -28.23
C VAL A 526 -0.75 25.00 -28.90
N PRO A 527 -0.19 25.11 -30.12
CA PRO A 527 -0.18 26.34 -30.89
C PRO A 527 -1.60 26.87 -31.12
N ASP A 528 -1.76 28.21 -31.09
CA ASP A 528 -3.07 28.85 -31.27
C ASP A 528 -3.75 28.52 -32.61
N GLN A 529 -2.97 28.26 -33.67
CA GLN A 529 -3.50 27.84 -34.97
C GLN A 529 -4.11 26.44 -34.93
N GLU A 530 -3.44 25.50 -34.27
CA GLU A 530 -3.94 24.13 -34.09
C GLU A 530 -5.10 24.09 -33.11
N LYS A 531 -5.14 25.00 -32.13
CA LYS A 531 -6.26 25.17 -31.20
C LYS A 531 -7.55 25.51 -31.95
N LYS A 532 -7.50 26.41 -32.94
CA LYS A 532 -8.66 26.74 -33.80
C LYS A 532 -9.11 25.52 -34.61
N ALA A 533 -8.18 24.81 -35.25
CA ALA A 533 -8.50 23.60 -36.02
C ALA A 533 -9.13 22.49 -35.15
N PHE A 534 -8.66 22.31 -33.92
CA PHE A 534 -9.24 21.35 -32.96
C PHE A 534 -10.65 21.73 -32.52
N LEU A 535 -10.91 23.03 -32.32
CA LEU A 535 -12.23 23.54 -31.94
C LEU A 535 -13.21 23.45 -33.12
N ASP A 536 -12.78 23.78 -34.34
CA ASP A 536 -13.61 23.69 -35.55
C ASP A 536 -13.99 22.25 -35.89
N SER A 537 -13.06 21.30 -35.74
CA SER A 537 -13.34 19.87 -35.92
C SER A 537 -14.33 19.31 -34.90
N ARG A 538 -14.42 19.92 -33.71
CA ARG A 538 -15.37 19.56 -32.65
C ARG A 538 -16.73 20.25 -32.81
N GLY A 539 -16.75 21.43 -33.43
CA GLY A 539 -17.96 22.17 -33.79
C GLY A 539 -18.74 21.52 -34.94
N GLY A 540 -18.03 20.99 -35.95
CA GLY A 540 -18.65 20.34 -37.11
C GLY A 540 -19.30 18.97 -36.85
N SER A 541 -19.12 18.38 -35.66
CA SER A 541 -19.73 17.08 -35.31
C SER A 541 -21.06 17.22 -34.55
N ARG A 542 -21.60 18.45 -34.40
CA ARG A 542 -22.88 18.70 -33.71
C ARG A 542 -24.08 18.97 -34.63
N ASP A 543 -23.87 19.06 -35.94
CA ASP A 543 -24.92 19.33 -36.93
C ASP A 543 -25.27 18.09 -37.79
N GLY A 544 -24.96 16.89 -37.29
CA GLY A 544 -25.27 15.62 -37.94
C GLY A 544 -25.75 14.57 -36.93
N VAL A 545 -26.89 14.81 -36.31
CA VAL A 545 -27.75 13.79 -35.69
C VAL A 545 -29.12 13.90 -36.32
#